data_AF-A0A4P6JJU9-F1
#
_entry.id   AF-A0A4P6JJU9-F1
#
_cell.length_a   1.000
_cell.length_b   1.000
_cell.length_c   1.000
_cell.angle_alpha   90.00
_cell.angle_beta   90.00
_cell.angle_gamma   90.00
#
_symmetry.space_group_name_H-M   'P 1'
#
loop_
_entity.id
_entity.type
_entity.pdbx_description
1 polymer ?
#
loop_
_entity_poly.entity_id
_entity_poly.type
_entity_poly.pdbx_seq_one_letter_code
_entity_poly.pdbx_strand_id
1 'polypeptide(L)'
;MELENIVNDTQDFIQRVNELVGPHVSEDPSTLVVELSRVIGVLAESTLVTEGKLPAHPARPPRLAHDVADMLFMLVAISNHYHIDLEKAWNEWILPTRARLDDAAFVQTIHDRVTRTRQQKAR
;
A
#
# COMPACT_ATOMS: atom_id res chain seq x y z
N MET A 1 22.92 -10.49 2.23
CA MET A 1 22.19 -11.64 2.79
C MET A 1 20.73 -11.34 3.15
N GLU A 2 20.37 -10.59 4.21
CA GLU A 2 18.92 -10.36 4.51
C GLU A 2 18.18 -9.54 3.43
N LEU A 3 18.83 -8.52 2.85
CA LEU A 3 18.22 -7.69 1.81
C LEU A 3 18.01 -8.44 0.49
N GLU A 4 18.97 -9.28 0.10
CA GLU A 4 18.86 -10.12 -1.10
C GLU A 4 17.72 -11.14 -0.97
N ASN A 5 17.52 -11.69 0.23
CA ASN A 5 16.42 -12.60 0.50
C ASN A 5 15.05 -11.90 0.42
N ILE A 6 14.93 -10.68 0.96
CA ILE A 6 13.68 -9.89 0.88
C ILE A 6 13.35 -9.52 -0.58
N VAL A 7 14.37 -9.18 -1.39
CA VAL A 7 14.20 -8.85 -2.81
C VAL A 7 13.76 -10.08 -3.59
N ASN A 8 14.38 -11.24 -3.38
CA ASN A 8 13.95 -12.50 -3.99
C ASN A 8 12.53 -12.90 -3.59
N ASP A 9 12.17 -12.78 -2.30
CA ASP A 9 10.81 -13.07 -1.83
C ASP A 9 9.77 -12.12 -2.46
N THR A 10 10.15 -10.87 -2.71
CA THR A 10 9.29 -9.87 -3.37
C THR A 10 9.14 -10.15 -4.87
N GLN A 11 10.21 -10.60 -5.55
CA GLN A 11 10.16 -11.00 -6.96
C GLN A 11 9.30 -12.25 -7.15
N ASP A 12 9.50 -13.28 -6.33
CA ASP A 12 8.68 -14.50 -6.31
C ASP A 12 7.21 -14.17 -6.02
N PHE A 13 6.96 -13.21 -5.12
CA PHE A 13 5.62 -12.74 -4.81
C PHE A 13 4.98 -11.98 -5.98
N ILE A 14 5.68 -11.02 -6.60
CA ILE A 14 5.19 -10.26 -7.75
C ILE A 14 4.87 -11.21 -8.90
N GLN A 15 5.74 -12.19 -9.18
CA GLN A 15 5.47 -13.19 -10.21
C GLN A 15 4.21 -14.00 -9.90
N ARG A 16 4.06 -14.52 -8.67
CA ARG A 16 2.86 -15.26 -8.25
C ARG A 16 1.59 -14.42 -8.30
N VAL A 17 1.68 -13.13 -7.95
CA VAL A 17 0.54 -12.21 -8.04
C VAL A 17 0.21 -11.92 -9.51
N ASN A 18 1.21 -11.73 -10.38
CA ASN A 18 0.99 -11.55 -11.81
C ASN A 18 0.31 -12.77 -12.45
N GLU A 19 0.70 -13.98 -12.05
CA GLU A 19 0.08 -15.24 -12.46
C GLU A 19 -1.36 -15.38 -11.94
N LEU A 20 -1.63 -14.93 -10.71
CA LEU A 20 -2.97 -14.98 -10.08
C LEU A 20 -3.95 -13.94 -10.64
N VAL A 21 -3.47 -12.72 -10.86
CA VAL A 21 -4.21 -11.57 -11.40
C VAL A 21 -4.58 -11.86 -12.85
N GLY A 22 -3.66 -12.44 -13.63
CA GLY A 22 -3.89 -12.73 -15.05
C GLY A 22 -4.22 -11.46 -15.86
N PRO A 23 -4.41 -11.58 -17.18
CA PRO A 23 -4.68 -10.41 -18.04
C PRO A 23 -6.09 -9.80 -17.87
N HIS A 24 -6.88 -10.21 -16.88
CA HIS A 24 -8.33 -10.01 -16.83
C HIS A 24 -8.83 -9.04 -15.75
N VAL A 25 -7.95 -8.31 -15.04
CA VAL A 25 -8.36 -7.64 -13.79
C VAL A 25 -9.24 -6.40 -13.98
N SER A 26 -9.28 -5.80 -15.17
CA SER A 26 -10.38 -4.94 -15.64
C SER A 26 -9.96 -4.37 -17.00
N GLU A 27 -10.88 -4.31 -17.97
CA GLU A 27 -10.65 -3.53 -19.20
C GLU A 27 -10.58 -2.02 -18.92
N ASP A 28 -11.16 -1.58 -17.80
CA ASP A 28 -11.18 -0.20 -17.35
C ASP A 28 -10.29 0.01 -16.11
N PRO A 29 -9.15 0.70 -16.25
CA PRO A 29 -8.26 0.97 -15.13
C PRO A 29 -8.83 1.93 -14.09
N SER A 30 -9.81 2.76 -14.45
CA SER A 30 -10.42 3.69 -13.50
C SER A 30 -11.15 2.94 -12.38
N THR A 31 -11.76 1.80 -12.71
CA THR A 31 -12.36 0.88 -11.75
C THR A 31 -11.34 0.33 -10.75
N LEU A 32 -10.10 0.02 -11.19
CA LEU A 32 -9.03 -0.44 -10.30
C LEU A 32 -8.59 0.64 -9.30
N VAL A 33 -8.53 1.90 -9.74
CA VAL A 33 -8.18 3.03 -8.88
C VAL A 33 -9.28 3.31 -7.85
N VAL A 34 -10.55 3.21 -8.26
CA VAL A 34 -11.70 3.32 -7.33
C VAL A 34 -11.65 2.22 -6.29
N GLU A 35 -11.38 0.98 -6.70
CA GLU A 35 -11.31 -0.15 -5.79
C GLU A 35 -10.10 -0.07 -4.84
N LEU A 36 -8.93 0.39 -5.31
CA LEU A 36 -7.79 0.70 -4.45
C LEU A 36 -8.18 1.74 -3.39
N SER A 37 -8.93 2.78 -3.77
CA SER A 37 -9.40 3.81 -2.84
C SER A 37 -10.31 3.23 -1.75
N ARG A 38 -11.19 2.28 -2.12
CA ARG A 38 -12.04 1.53 -1.17
C ARG A 38 -11.18 0.73 -0.20
N VAL A 39 -10.21 -0.03 -0.69
CA VAL A 39 -9.31 -0.86 0.12
C VAL A 39 -8.49 -0.01 1.10
N ILE A 40 -7.95 1.14 0.66
CA ILE A 40 -7.24 2.08 1.54
C ILE A 40 -8.17 2.60 2.65
N GLY A 41 -9.43 2.91 2.34
CA GLY A 41 -10.42 3.33 3.34
C GLY A 41 -10.66 2.26 4.40
N VAL A 42 -10.77 0.99 3.99
CA VAL A 42 -10.91 -0.15 4.90
C VAL A 42 -9.67 -0.32 5.78
N LEU A 43 -8.47 -0.26 5.18
CA LEU A 43 -7.23 -0.36 5.93
C LEU A 43 -7.09 0.76 6.97
N ALA A 44 -7.49 1.99 6.62
CA ALA A 44 -7.50 3.11 7.54
C ALA A 44 -8.46 2.87 8.72
N GLU A 45 -9.67 2.37 8.45
CA GLU A 45 -10.64 1.98 9.48
C GLU A 45 -10.06 0.90 10.41
N SER A 46 -9.54 -0.21 9.85
CA SER A 46 -8.92 -1.28 10.62
C SER A 46 -7.75 -0.80 11.47
N THR A 47 -6.96 0.15 10.97
CA THR A 47 -5.85 0.76 11.74
C THR A 47 -6.38 1.56 12.91
N LEU A 48 -7.37 2.42 12.69
CA LEU A 48 -7.96 3.22 13.77
C LEU A 48 -8.62 2.36 14.85
N VAL A 49 -9.30 1.27 14.46
CA VAL A 49 -9.87 0.32 15.42
C VAL A 49 -8.76 -0.40 16.20
N THR A 50 -7.72 -0.88 15.52
CA THR A 50 -6.60 -1.58 16.16
C THR A 50 -5.83 -0.67 17.13
N GLU A 51 -5.68 0.61 16.79
CA GLU A 51 -5.05 1.62 17.65
C GLU A 51 -5.98 2.16 18.76
N GLY A 52 -7.22 1.65 18.88
CA GLY A 52 -8.18 2.07 19.89
C GLY A 52 -8.78 3.47 19.68
N LYS A 53 -8.63 4.04 18.48
CA LYS A 53 -9.15 5.36 18.08
C LYS A 53 -10.58 5.31 17.55
N LEU A 54 -11.05 4.14 17.14
CA LEU A 54 -12.44 3.86 16.79
C LEU A 54 -12.92 2.58 17.50
N PRO A 55 -14.20 2.51 17.89
CA PRO A 55 -14.78 1.27 18.41
C PRO A 55 -14.85 0.20 17.30
N ALA A 56 -14.54 -1.04 17.65
CA ALA A 56 -14.69 -2.15 16.73
C ALA A 56 -16.16 -2.42 16.41
N HIS A 57 -16.48 -2.62 15.13
CA HIS A 57 -17.81 -3.06 14.74
C HIS A 57 -17.94 -4.58 14.96
N PRO A 58 -18.98 -5.09 15.65
CA PRO A 58 -19.10 -6.51 15.99
C PRO A 58 -19.10 -7.44 14.76
N ALA A 59 -19.71 -6.99 13.67
CA ALA A 59 -19.78 -7.74 12.41
C ALA A 59 -18.50 -7.68 11.57
N ARG A 60 -17.54 -6.82 11.92
CA ARG A 60 -16.34 -6.58 11.13
C ARG A 60 -15.13 -6.31 12.04
N PRO A 61 -14.52 -7.36 12.61
CA PRO A 61 -13.29 -7.20 13.35
C PRO A 61 -12.19 -6.63 12.43
N PRO A 62 -11.23 -5.85 12.96
CA PRO A 62 -10.12 -5.34 12.17
C PRO A 62 -9.26 -6.51 11.66
N ARG A 63 -8.89 -6.47 10.38
CA ARG A 63 -8.09 -7.53 9.73
C ARG A 63 -6.90 -6.93 9.00
N LEU A 64 -6.06 -6.19 9.73
CA LEU A 64 -4.94 -5.43 9.19
C LEU A 64 -4.10 -6.21 8.16
N ALA A 65 -3.68 -7.44 8.48
CA ALA A 65 -2.88 -8.24 7.56
C ALA A 65 -3.60 -8.53 6.22
N HIS A 66 -4.91 -8.78 6.27
CA HIS A 66 -5.72 -9.00 5.07
C HIS A 66 -5.91 -7.69 4.30
N ASP A 67 -6.21 -6.59 5.00
CA ASP A 67 -6.45 -5.30 4.35
C ASP A 67 -5.16 -4.73 3.70
N VAL A 68 -3.98 -5.03 4.27
CA VAL A 68 -2.68 -4.74 3.65
C VAL A 68 -2.44 -5.63 2.43
N ALA A 69 -2.78 -6.92 2.51
CA ALA A 69 -2.65 -7.83 1.37
C ALA A 69 -3.57 -7.42 0.21
N ASP A 70 -4.81 -7.02 0.49
CA ASP A 70 -5.75 -6.49 -0.51
C ASP A 70 -5.18 -5.23 -1.18
N MET A 71 -4.57 -4.33 -0.40
CA MET A 71 -3.94 -3.12 -0.95
C MET A 71 -2.78 -3.48 -1.88
N LEU A 72 -1.93 -4.42 -1.46
CA LEU A 72 -0.80 -4.88 -2.25
C LEU A 72 -1.26 -5.54 -3.56
N PHE A 73 -2.31 -6.37 -3.50
CA PHE A 73 -2.94 -6.95 -4.69
C PHE A 73 -3.40 -5.87 -5.68
N MET A 74 -4.10 -4.84 -5.20
CA MET A 74 -4.59 -3.76 -6.04
C MET A 74 -3.45 -2.96 -6.70
N LEU A 75 -2.36 -2.71 -5.97
CA LEU A 75 -1.18 -2.04 -6.52
C LEU A 75 -0.50 -2.87 -7.62
N VAL A 76 -0.39 -4.18 -7.45
CA VAL A 76 0.15 -5.06 -8.50
C VAL A 76 -0.77 -5.10 -9.72
N ALA A 77 -2.09 -5.22 -9.51
CA ALA A 77 -3.06 -5.21 -10.60
C ALA A 77 -3.00 -3.91 -11.44
N ILE A 78 -2.95 -2.76 -10.78
CA ILE A 78 -2.79 -1.45 -11.43
C ILE A 78 -1.46 -1.38 -12.18
N SER A 79 -0.38 -1.85 -11.55
CA SER A 79 0.95 -1.81 -12.17
C SER A 79 1.01 -2.66 -13.42
N ASN A 80 0.41 -3.85 -13.40
CA ASN A 80 0.31 -4.71 -14.58
C ASN A 80 -0.49 -4.06 -15.70
N HIS A 81 -1.64 -3.45 -15.37
CA HIS A 81 -2.47 -2.77 -16.37
C HIS A 81 -1.72 -1.60 -17.04
N TYR A 82 -0.98 -0.80 -16.25
CA TYR A 82 -0.24 0.34 -16.78
C TYR A 82 1.19 0.00 -17.24
N HIS A 83 1.57 -1.28 -17.26
CA HIS A 83 2.92 -1.75 -17.58
C HIS A 83 4.02 -1.06 -16.74
N ILE A 84 3.73 -0.82 -15.47
CA ILE A 84 4.69 -0.27 -14.51
C ILE A 84 5.58 -1.41 -14.02
N ASP A 85 6.88 -1.28 -14.27
CA ASP A 85 7.89 -2.16 -13.73
C ASP A 85 8.07 -1.88 -12.23
N LEU A 86 7.44 -2.71 -11.40
CA LEU A 86 7.49 -2.60 -9.95
C LEU A 86 8.88 -2.86 -9.37
N GLU A 87 9.69 -3.70 -10.02
CA GLU A 87 11.07 -3.95 -9.58
C GLU A 87 11.92 -2.70 -9.80
N LYS A 88 11.80 -2.09 -10.98
CA LYS A 88 12.47 -0.82 -11.27
C LYS A 88 12.00 0.28 -10.33
N ALA A 89 10.68 0.40 -10.10
CA ALA A 89 10.13 1.38 -9.16
C ALA A 89 10.65 1.18 -7.73
N TRP A 90 10.77 -0.08 -7.28
CA TRP A 90 11.36 -0.41 -6.00
C TRP A 90 12.82 0.05 -5.90
N ASN A 91 13.65 -0.35 -6.86
CA ASN A 91 15.08 -0.07 -6.86
C ASN A 91 15.42 1.41 -7.06
N GLU A 92 14.69 2.11 -7.92
CA GLU A 92 15.00 3.49 -8.28
C GLU A 92 14.33 4.53 -7.37
N TRP A 93 13.15 4.23 -6.81
CA TRP A 93 12.37 5.24 -6.07
C TRP A 93 12.21 4.88 -4.59
N ILE A 94 11.93 3.62 -4.26
CA ILE A 94 11.67 3.21 -2.88
C ILE A 94 12.98 2.99 -2.12
N LEU A 95 13.92 2.25 -2.69
CA LEU A 95 15.20 1.93 -2.04
C LEU A 95 16.02 3.19 -1.68
N PRO A 96 16.14 4.21 -2.55
CA PRO A 96 16.83 5.44 -2.17
C PRO A 96 16.05 6.25 -1.14
N THR A 97 14.71 6.14 -1.14
CA THR A 97 13.86 6.77 -0.12
C THR A 97 14.05 6.13 1.25
N ARG A 98 14.38 4.83 1.34
CA ARG A 98 14.76 4.17 2.59
C ARG A 98 16.03 4.78 3.20
N ALA A 99 17.03 5.10 2.39
CA ALA A 99 18.22 5.82 2.88
C ALA A 99 17.88 7.23 3.42
N ARG A 100 16.73 7.78 3.02
CA ARG A 100 16.19 9.03 3.54
C ARG A 100 15.29 8.84 4.76
N LEU A 101 14.86 7.63 5.13
CA LEU A 101 14.11 7.41 6.37
C LEU A 101 15.00 7.54 7.61
N ASP A 102 16.31 7.38 7.46
CA ASP A 102 17.30 7.70 8.49
C ASP A 102 17.59 9.22 8.57
N ASP A 103 17.12 9.99 7.58
CA ASP A 103 17.15 11.45 7.59
C ASP A 103 15.92 11.99 8.34
N ALA A 104 16.17 12.48 9.55
CA ALA A 104 15.15 13.04 10.44
C ALA A 104 14.31 14.16 9.78
N ALA A 105 14.87 14.90 8.82
CA ALA A 105 14.14 15.96 8.11
C ALA A 105 13.08 15.38 7.16
N PHE A 106 13.34 14.23 6.55
CA PHE A 106 12.38 13.55 5.69
C PHE A 106 11.25 12.92 6.51
N VAL A 107 11.57 12.27 7.63
CA VAL A 107 10.58 11.73 8.58
C VAL A 107 9.69 12.84 9.12
N GLN A 108 10.27 13.98 9.52
CA GLN A 108 9.51 15.14 9.97
C GLN A 108 8.60 15.68 8.86
N THR A 109 9.05 15.67 7.60
CA THR A 109 8.22 16.11 6.46
C THR A 109 7.02 15.20 6.23
N ILE A 110 7.18 13.89 6.37
CA ILE A 110 6.06 12.93 6.29
C ILE A 110 5.09 13.18 7.46
N HIS A 111 5.61 13.31 8.68
CA HIS A 111 4.81 13.61 9.86
C HIS A 111 4.01 14.91 9.70
N ASP A 112 4.65 15.97 9.23
CA ASP A 112 4.02 17.28 9.00
C ASP A 112 2.94 17.21 7.91
N ARG A 113 3.16 16.44 6.83
CA ARG A 113 2.15 16.22 5.79
C ARG A 113 0.92 15.52 6.35
N VAL A 114 1.11 14.43 7.10
CA VAL A 114 0.03 13.68 7.75
C VAL A 114 -0.73 14.58 8.74
N THR A 115 -0.02 15.44 9.46
CA THR A 115 -0.61 16.34 10.47
C THR A 115 -1.39 17.50 9.84
N ARG A 116 -0.91 18.09 8.74
CA ARG A 116 -1.63 19.14 8.00
C ARG A 116 -2.94 18.62 7.39
N THR A 117 -2.96 17.40 6.86
CA THR A 117 -4.19 16.80 6.32
C THR A 117 -5.26 16.59 7.39
N ARG A 118 -4.86 16.36 8.65
CA ARG A 118 -5.80 16.29 9.79
C ARG A 118 -6.39 17.66 10.17
N GLN A 119 -5.60 18.73 10.12
CA GLN A 119 -6.07 20.08 10.47
C GLN A 119 -7.02 20.68 9.44
N GLN A 120 -6.89 20.33 8.16
CA GLN A 120 -7.81 20.78 7.11
C GLN A 120 -9.19 20.11 7.15
N LYS A 121 -9.33 18.93 7.78
CA LYS A 121 -10.63 18.23 7.94
C LYS A 121 -11.41 18.65 9.19
N ALA A 122 -10.82 19.45 10.07
CA ALA A 122 -11.44 19.92 11.34
C ALA A 122 -11.99 21.36 11.23
N ARG A 123 -12.06 21.91 10.02
CA ARG A 123 -12.69 23.19 9.67
C ARG A 123 -13.82 22.94 8.70
#